data_AF-A0A076HC88-F1
#
_entry.id   AF-A0A076HC88-F1
#
_cell.length_a   1.000
_cell.length_b   1.000
_cell.length_c   1.000
_cell.angle_alpha   90.00
_cell.angle_beta   90.00
_cell.angle_gamma   90.00
#
_symmetry.space_group_name_H-M   'P 1'
#
loop_
_entity.id
_entity.type
_entity.pdbx_description
1 polymer ?
#
loop_
_entity_poly.entity_id
_entity_poly.type
_entity_poly.pdbx_seq_one_letter_code
_entity_poly.pdbx_strand_id
1 'polypeptide(L)'
;MRIYRNEHAEAFAKKERKYSDLVWYSRSRPKEDTDYWDKVPDHIREGAFNAQARVQEIYPDEVAKLNGELPPRCNAEEMSEELRAQLTEALINSDWENGFNSGCLAAFRYVHTALQEDLGTAEQEFPSLHT
;
A
#
# COMPACT_ATOMS: atom_id res chain seq x y z
N MET A 1 -7.59 -22.81 25.34
CA MET A 1 -6.95 -22.73 24.02
C MET A 1 -7.34 -21.38 23.39
N ARG A 2 -6.54 -20.31 23.58
CA ARG A 2 -6.88 -18.95 23.10
C ARG A 2 -5.67 -18.09 22.69
N ILE A 3 -4.44 -18.54 22.96
CA ILE A 3 -3.22 -17.74 22.74
C ILE A 3 -2.80 -17.74 21.25
N TYR A 4 -2.95 -18.86 20.55
CA TYR A 4 -2.61 -18.97 19.11
C TYR A 4 -3.47 -18.10 18.17
N ARG A 5 -4.67 -17.66 18.60
CA ARG A 5 -5.51 -16.76 17.80
C ARG A 5 -4.93 -15.34 17.70
N ASN A 6 -4.16 -14.90 18.70
CA ASN A 6 -3.67 -13.53 18.76
C ASN A 6 -2.49 -13.26 17.83
N GLU A 7 -1.49 -14.15 17.78
CA GLU A 7 -0.30 -13.94 16.94
C GLU A 7 -0.65 -13.85 15.45
N HIS A 8 -1.57 -14.71 14.99
CA HIS A 8 -2.05 -14.64 13.62
C HIS A 8 -2.85 -13.36 13.37
N ALA A 9 -3.79 -12.99 14.26
CA ALA A 9 -4.56 -11.75 14.13
C ALA A 9 -3.65 -10.51 14.07
N GLU A 10 -2.60 -10.45 14.89
CA GLU A 10 -1.61 -9.37 14.86
C GLU A 10 -0.84 -9.33 13.53
N ALA A 11 -0.44 -10.50 13.01
CA ALA A 11 0.21 -10.58 11.71
C ALA A 11 -0.71 -10.10 10.56
N PHE A 12 -1.99 -10.46 10.59
CA PHE A 12 -3.01 -10.01 9.63
C PHE A 12 -3.23 -8.49 9.75
N ALA A 13 -3.40 -7.97 10.96
CA ALA A 13 -3.55 -6.53 11.21
C ALA A 13 -2.33 -5.73 10.71
N LYS A 14 -1.11 -6.26 10.89
CA LYS A 14 0.11 -5.62 10.36
C LYS A 14 0.12 -5.57 8.83
N LYS A 15 -0.33 -6.63 8.17
CA LYS A 15 -0.44 -6.67 6.70
C LYS A 15 -1.55 -5.76 6.19
N GLU A 16 -2.70 -5.78 6.84
CA GLU A 16 -3.82 -4.87 6.53
C GLU A 16 -3.34 -3.42 6.59
N ARG A 17 -2.67 -3.02 7.68
CA ARG A 17 -2.13 -1.67 7.82
C ARG A 17 -1.17 -1.31 6.68
N LYS A 18 -0.23 -2.20 6.36
CA LYS A 18 0.72 -2.00 5.25
C LYS A 18 -0.02 -1.75 3.93
N TYR A 19 -0.94 -2.63 3.54
CA TYR A 19 -1.61 -2.49 2.25
C TYR A 19 -2.62 -1.33 2.24
N SER A 20 -3.22 -0.98 3.38
CA SER A 20 -4.03 0.22 3.52
C SER A 20 -3.20 1.49 3.29
N ASP A 21 -2.01 1.57 3.90
CA ASP A 21 -1.07 2.68 3.72
C ASP A 21 -0.63 2.82 2.25
N LEU A 22 -0.27 1.70 1.60
CA LEU A 22 0.17 1.69 0.20
C LEU A 22 -0.95 2.07 -0.78
N VAL A 23 -2.18 1.57 -0.57
CA VAL A 23 -3.34 1.94 -1.39
C VAL A 23 -3.70 3.41 -1.18
N TRP A 24 -3.65 3.88 0.07
CA TRP A 24 -3.87 5.30 0.35
C TRP A 24 -2.82 6.15 -0.36
N TYR A 25 -1.54 5.81 -0.25
CA TYR A 25 -0.43 6.56 -0.88
C TYR A 25 -0.57 6.64 -2.41
N SER A 26 -0.88 5.51 -3.07
CA SER A 26 -0.99 5.51 -4.52
C SER A 26 -2.17 6.35 -5.05
N ARG A 27 -3.23 6.51 -4.25
CA ARG A 27 -4.44 7.26 -4.60
C ARG A 27 -4.44 8.71 -4.16
N SER A 28 -3.77 9.03 -3.06
CA SER A 28 -3.85 10.35 -2.41
C SER A 28 -3.14 11.46 -3.20
N ARG A 29 -2.33 11.11 -4.21
CA ARG A 29 -1.56 12.02 -5.08
C ARG A 29 -1.20 13.39 -4.45
N PRO A 30 -0.55 13.47 -3.27
CA PRO A 30 -0.06 14.73 -2.71
C PRO A 30 1.32 15.05 -3.30
N LYS A 31 1.51 14.79 -4.60
CA LYS A 31 2.85 14.77 -5.20
C LYS A 31 3.45 16.17 -5.37
N GLU A 32 2.60 17.19 -5.45
CA GLU A 32 3.01 18.59 -5.62
C GLU A 32 2.00 19.50 -4.89
N ASP A 33 2.49 20.61 -4.31
CA ASP A 33 1.67 21.71 -3.78
C ASP A 33 1.04 22.45 -4.97
N THR A 34 0.07 21.78 -5.61
CA THR A 34 -0.70 22.29 -6.75
C THR A 34 -1.88 23.14 -6.25
N ASP A 35 -2.49 23.90 -7.17
CA ASP A 35 -3.71 24.71 -6.95
C ASP A 35 -4.90 23.91 -6.37
N TYR A 36 -4.83 22.56 -6.39
CA TYR A 36 -5.78 21.69 -5.70
C TYR A 36 -5.83 21.97 -4.18
N TRP A 37 -4.69 22.29 -3.57
CA TRP A 37 -4.58 22.46 -2.13
C TRP A 37 -5.03 23.84 -1.63
N ASP A 38 -5.13 24.84 -2.51
CA ASP A 38 -5.50 26.21 -2.14
C ASP A 38 -6.87 26.33 -1.44
N LYS A 39 -7.75 25.37 -1.68
CA LYS A 39 -9.11 25.31 -1.10
C LYS A 39 -9.21 24.38 0.09
N VAL A 40 -8.15 23.65 0.41
CA VAL A 40 -8.12 22.66 1.48
C VAL A 40 -7.57 23.31 2.74
N PRO A 41 -8.24 23.16 3.91
CA PRO A 41 -7.70 23.69 5.17
C PRO A 41 -6.29 23.19 5.46
N ASP A 42 -5.41 24.07 5.96
CA ASP A 42 -3.98 23.76 6.17
C ASP A 42 -3.75 22.48 6.98
N HIS A 43 -4.52 22.24 8.04
CA HIS A 43 -4.36 21.05 8.88
C HIS A 43 -4.66 19.74 8.12
N ILE A 44 -5.52 19.77 7.10
CA ILE A 44 -5.82 18.59 6.25
C ILE A 44 -4.67 18.39 5.25
N ARG A 45 -4.18 19.48 4.65
CA ARG A 45 -3.03 19.46 3.74
C ARG A 45 -1.80 18.91 4.46
N GLU A 46 -1.48 19.44 5.63
CA GLU A 46 -0.38 19.01 6.49
C GLU A 46 -0.55 17.53 6.89
N GLY A 47 -1.76 17.12 7.27
CA GLY A 47 -2.05 15.72 7.58
C GLY A 47 -1.77 14.77 6.40
N ALA A 48 -2.12 15.18 5.17
CA ALA A 48 -1.83 14.40 3.97
C ALA A 48 -0.33 14.31 3.69
N PHE A 49 0.42 15.42 3.75
CA PHE A 49 1.87 15.41 3.56
C PHE A 49 2.59 14.58 4.64
N ASN A 50 2.17 14.69 5.91
CA ASN A 50 2.73 13.90 7.00
C ASN A 50 2.47 12.40 6.80
N ALA A 51 1.26 12.03 6.38
CA ALA A 51 0.93 10.63 6.08
C ALA A 51 1.75 10.10 4.89
N GLN A 52 1.96 10.92 3.85
CA GLN A 52 2.79 10.57 2.70
C GLN A 52 4.25 10.34 3.09
N ALA A 53 4.84 11.27 3.84
CA ALA A 53 6.22 11.17 4.33
C ALA A 53 6.40 9.91 5.19
N ARG A 54 5.44 9.61 6.08
CA ARG A 54 5.45 8.39 6.89
C ARG A 54 5.45 7.13 6.02
N VAL A 55 4.62 7.06 4.97
CA VAL A 55 4.57 5.87 4.09
C VAL A 55 5.89 5.70 3.34
N GLN A 56 6.47 6.80 2.83
CA GLN A 56 7.78 6.81 2.17
C GLN A 56 8.90 6.30 3.07
N GLU A 57 8.87 6.69 4.35
CA GLU A 57 9.85 6.25 5.34
C GLU A 57 9.71 4.76 5.68
N ILE A 58 8.49 4.27 5.88
CA ILE A 58 8.24 2.90 6.35
C ILE A 58 8.34 1.86 5.20
N TYR A 59 7.96 2.24 3.98
CA TYR A 59 7.87 1.34 2.81
C TYR A 59 8.60 1.90 1.58
N PRO A 60 9.89 2.24 1.67
CA PRO A 60 10.61 2.95 0.59
C PRO A 60 10.67 2.12 -0.70
N ASP A 61 10.84 0.81 -0.60
CA ASP A 61 10.92 -0.08 -1.76
C ASP A 61 9.57 -0.20 -2.48
N GLU A 62 8.47 -0.32 -1.74
CA GLU A 62 7.14 -0.39 -2.32
C GLU A 62 6.72 0.94 -2.92
N VAL A 63 7.08 2.06 -2.28
CA VAL A 63 6.81 3.39 -2.82
C VAL A 63 7.58 3.64 -4.10
N ALA A 64 8.85 3.25 -4.18
CA ALA A 64 9.63 3.36 -5.40
C ALA A 64 8.95 2.61 -6.55
N LYS A 65 8.53 1.36 -6.31
CA LYS A 65 7.80 0.59 -7.32
C LYS A 65 6.49 1.24 -7.75
N LEU A 66 5.70 1.74 -6.80
CA LEU A 66 4.46 2.49 -7.09
C LEU A 66 4.70 3.77 -7.91
N ASN A 67 5.89 4.33 -7.83
CA ASN A 67 6.31 5.49 -8.62
C ASN A 67 6.96 5.11 -9.97
N GLY A 68 7.15 3.81 -10.26
CA GLY A 68 7.91 3.36 -11.43
C GLY A 68 9.43 3.56 -11.28
N GLU A 69 9.90 3.72 -10.04
CA GLU A 69 11.29 3.97 -9.69
C GLU A 69 11.97 2.69 -9.20
N LEU A 70 13.30 2.64 -9.33
CA LEU A 70 14.07 1.54 -8.75
C LEU A 70 14.05 1.61 -7.22
N PRO A 71 13.80 0.49 -6.52
CA PRO A 71 13.88 0.45 -5.07
C PRO A 71 15.23 0.96 -4.55
N PRO A 72 15.28 1.73 -3.46
CA PRO A 72 16.54 2.24 -2.91
C PRO A 72 17.54 1.15 -2.52
N ARG A 73 17.05 -0.06 -2.21
CA ARG A 73 17.91 -1.24 -1.98
C ARG A 73 18.65 -1.73 -3.23
N CYS A 74 18.20 -1.35 -4.42
CA CYS A 74 18.89 -1.67 -5.67
C CYS A 74 20.04 -0.67 -5.84
N ASN A 75 21.27 -1.17 -5.91
CA ASN A 75 22.43 -0.32 -6.13
C ASN A 75 22.49 0.13 -7.59
N ALA A 76 21.74 1.17 -7.92
CA ALA A 76 21.58 1.67 -9.28
C ALA A 76 22.89 2.18 -9.89
N GLU A 77 23.89 2.51 -9.06
CA GLU A 77 25.21 2.97 -9.49
C GLU A 77 26.10 1.82 -10.01
N GLU A 78 25.82 0.58 -9.60
CA GLU A 78 26.54 -0.62 -10.08
C GLU A 78 25.89 -1.23 -11.33
N MET A 79 24.74 -0.71 -11.75
CA MET A 79 23.99 -1.20 -12.90
C MET A 79 24.43 -0.53 -14.20
N SER A 80 24.47 -1.31 -15.29
CA SER A 80 24.62 -0.71 -16.61
C SER A 80 23.41 0.16 -16.95
N GLU A 81 23.65 1.22 -17.72
CA GLU A 81 22.61 2.16 -18.16
C GLU A 81 21.49 1.44 -18.94
N GLU A 82 21.85 0.46 -19.76
CA GLU A 82 20.91 -0.39 -20.51
C GLU A 82 20.00 -1.20 -19.59
N LEU A 83 20.55 -1.87 -18.57
CA LEU A 83 19.75 -2.65 -17.62
C LEU A 83 18.85 -1.74 -16.78
N ARG A 84 19.34 -0.55 -16.42
CA ARG A 84 18.56 0.45 -15.70
C ARG A 84 17.34 0.91 -16.51
N ALA A 85 17.54 1.17 -17.80
CA ALA A 85 16.46 1.56 -18.71
C ALA A 85 15.41 0.45 -18.86
N GLN A 86 15.83 -0.79 -19.10
CA GLN A 86 14.93 -1.94 -19.22
C GLN A 86 14.08 -2.16 -17.95
N LEU A 87 14.69 -2.07 -16.77
CA LEU A 87 13.94 -2.22 -15.51
C LEU A 87 12.98 -1.06 -15.26
N THR A 88 13.38 0.17 -15.58
CA THR A 88 12.51 1.35 -15.42
C THR A 88 11.28 1.24 -16.32
N GLU A 89 11.46 0.83 -17.58
CA GLU A 89 10.34 0.61 -18.51
C GLU A 89 9.37 -0.48 -18.01
N ALA A 90 9.91 -1.58 -17.45
CA ALA A 90 9.09 -2.64 -16.86
C ALA A 90 8.28 -2.15 -15.63
N LEU A 91 8.81 -1.20 -14.86
CA LEU A 91 8.17 -0.67 -13.66
C LEU A 91 7.08 0.37 -13.97
N ILE A 92 7.29 1.25 -14.96
CA ILE A 92 6.35 2.33 -15.31
C ILE A 92 4.97 1.82 -15.79
N ASN A 93 4.91 0.63 -16.40
CA ASN A 93 3.68 0.09 -16.97
C ASN A 93 2.77 -0.67 -15.96
N SER A 94 3.02 -0.56 -14.66
CA SER A 94 2.42 -1.47 -13.68
C SER A 94 1.21 -0.89 -12.91
N ASP A 95 0.15 -0.51 -13.63
CA ASP A 95 -1.20 -0.32 -13.04
C ASP A 95 -1.66 -1.55 -12.23
N TRP A 96 -1.04 -2.70 -12.52
CA TRP A 96 -1.09 -3.94 -11.77
C TRP A 96 -0.78 -3.78 -10.27
N GLU A 97 0.18 -2.95 -9.86
CA GLU A 97 0.52 -2.83 -8.42
C GLU A 97 -0.60 -2.21 -7.60
N ASN A 98 -1.36 -1.28 -8.19
CA ASN A 98 -2.55 -0.68 -7.57
C ASN A 98 -3.67 -1.72 -7.39
N GLY A 99 -3.90 -2.53 -8.43
CA GLY A 99 -4.86 -3.64 -8.38
C GLY A 99 -4.45 -4.70 -7.36
N PHE A 100 -3.17 -5.09 -7.36
CA PHE A 100 -2.61 -6.07 -6.44
C PHE A 100 -2.71 -5.62 -4.98
N ASN A 101 -2.28 -4.39 -4.66
CA ASN A 101 -2.34 -3.87 -3.29
C ASN A 101 -3.79 -3.79 -2.78
N SER A 102 -4.73 -3.38 -3.64
CA SER A 102 -6.15 -3.34 -3.29
C SER A 102 -6.73 -4.75 -3.06
N GLY A 103 -6.36 -5.73 -3.88
CA GLY A 103 -6.76 -7.13 -3.72
C GLY A 103 -6.18 -7.75 -2.45
N CYS A 104 -4.89 -7.53 -2.17
CA CYS A 104 -4.27 -7.95 -0.91
C CYS A 104 -4.98 -7.33 0.30
N LEU A 105 -5.26 -6.02 0.28
CA LEU A 105 -5.98 -5.35 1.37
C LEU A 105 -7.34 -5.99 1.62
N ALA A 106 -8.11 -6.27 0.57
CA ALA A 106 -9.41 -6.94 0.68
C ALA A 106 -9.28 -8.33 1.33
N ALA A 107 -8.31 -9.13 0.89
CA ALA A 107 -8.06 -10.46 1.45
C ALA A 107 -7.63 -10.41 2.92
N PHE A 108 -6.75 -9.47 3.31
CA PHE A 108 -6.33 -9.33 4.71
C PHE A 108 -7.49 -8.90 5.61
N ARG A 109 -8.35 -7.99 5.14
CA ARG A 109 -9.56 -7.59 5.89
C ARG A 109 -10.52 -8.74 6.09
N TYR A 110 -10.79 -9.52 5.04
CA TYR A 110 -11.63 -10.72 5.15
C TYR A 110 -11.14 -11.68 6.23
N VAL A 111 -9.85 -12.06 6.18
CA VAL A 111 -9.30 -12.99 7.17
C VAL A 111 -9.27 -12.37 8.56
N HIS A 112 -8.99 -11.07 8.68
CA HIS A 112 -9.01 -10.38 9.96
C HIS A 112 -10.42 -10.38 10.58
N THR A 113 -11.47 -10.05 9.81
CA THR A 113 -12.87 -10.14 10.23
C THR A 113 -13.24 -11.56 10.66
N ALA A 114 -12.87 -12.58 9.87
CA ALA A 114 -13.15 -13.98 10.20
C ALA A 114 -12.47 -14.47 11.49
N LEU A 115 -11.30 -13.89 11.84
CA LEU A 115 -10.56 -14.23 13.06
C LEU A 115 -11.09 -13.51 14.31
N GLN A 116 -11.52 -12.26 14.18
CA GLN A 116 -12.01 -11.42 15.28
C GLN A 116 -13.47 -11.70 15.62
N GLU A 117 -14.29 -11.86 14.60
CA GLU A 117 -15.73 -12.08 14.71
C GLU A 117 -16.03 -13.54 14.37
N ASP A 118 -16.49 -13.79 13.14
CA ASP A 118 -16.70 -15.12 12.59
C ASP A 118 -16.71 -15.07 11.06
N LEU A 119 -16.69 -16.26 10.46
CA LEU A 119 -16.65 -16.42 9.00
C LEU A 119 -17.87 -15.77 8.33
N GLY A 120 -19.08 -15.93 8.88
CA GLY A 120 -20.32 -15.44 8.28
C GLY A 120 -20.35 -13.92 8.16
N THR A 121 -19.86 -13.19 9.17
CA THR A 121 -19.69 -11.74 9.05
C THR A 121 -18.71 -11.37 7.94
N ALA A 122 -17.59 -12.09 7.82
CA ALA A 122 -16.63 -11.84 6.75
C ALA A 122 -17.22 -12.10 5.34
N GLU A 123 -18.02 -13.16 5.17
CA GLU A 123 -18.69 -13.45 3.88
C GLU A 123 -19.72 -12.36 3.53
N GLN A 124 -20.41 -11.82 4.53
CA GLN A 124 -21.38 -10.74 4.37
C GLN A 124 -20.71 -9.41 3.99
N GLU A 125 -19.58 -9.08 4.60
CA GLU A 125 -18.86 -7.83 4.35
C GLU A 125 -18.05 -7.85 3.04
N PHE A 126 -17.55 -9.02 2.62
CA PHE A 126 -16.73 -9.17 1.41
C PHE A 126 -17.31 -10.21 0.43
N PRO A 127 -18.56 -10.05 -0.04
CA PRO A 127 -19.24 -11.06 -0.85
C PRO A 127 -18.54 -11.35 -2.19
N SER A 128 -17.74 -10.41 -2.69
CA SER A 128 -16.99 -10.55 -3.95
C SER A 128 -15.73 -11.41 -3.85
N LEU A 129 -15.33 -11.86 -2.66
CA LEU A 129 -14.14 -12.72 -2.48
C LEU A 129 -14.47 -14.22 -2.51
N HIS A 130 -15.75 -14.58 -2.64
CA HIS A 130 -16.23 -15.98 -2.72
C HIS A 130 -16.36 -16.52 -4.16
N THR A 131 -15.83 -15.81 -5.16
CA THR A 131 -15.95 -16.19 -6.59
C THR A 131 -15.02 -17.32 -6.99
#